data_AF-A0A131XXK9-F1
#
_entry.id   AF-A0A131XXK9-F1
#
_cell.length_a   1.000
_cell.length_b   1.000
_cell.length_c   1.000
_cell.angle_alpha   90.00
_cell.angle_beta   90.00
_cell.angle_gamma   90.00
#
_symmetry.space_group_name_H-M   'P 1'
#
loop_
_entity.id
_entity.type
_entity.pdbx_description
1 polymer ?
#
loop_
_entity_poly.entity_id
_entity_poly.type
_entity_poly.pdbx_seq_one_letter_code
_entity_poly.pdbx_strand_id
1 'polypeptide(L)'
;MALVTRTEVRQLLHPHYLVNLVLASCYLLLRLVPPFCTVLFPTGDCQLDFRETEVLTFLAVIVLFRTRKLGVARLVPYLSTACMYTKVANLLLFFYWDPRLGVLYAAVCLLQLLVLPEPSYDGPDHVVYFHASTLREELERDRRVCWLVAFYAVWSPACVNLAPVFAQLAAKYTLDNLRFGKLDVTRYPDLAHEYHISTAAMSRQLPTIILFRQGKPAARRPDLEGSKLARFAFTEENIVAAFDLNNLYQECKQNPIRKKAPAKED
;
A
#
# COMPACT_ATOMS: atom_id res chain seq x y z
N MET A 1 -7.14 -12.83 16.99
CA MET A 1 -6.17 -12.04 17.78
C MET A 1 -5.08 -11.61 16.82
N ALA A 2 -4.96 -10.31 16.56
CA ALA A 2 -3.91 -9.79 15.69
C ALA A 2 -2.55 -10.02 16.37
N LEU A 3 -1.75 -10.94 15.85
CA LEU A 3 -0.36 -11.12 16.28
C LEU A 3 0.40 -9.87 15.81
N VAL A 4 0.56 -8.90 16.70
CA VAL A 4 1.38 -7.71 16.46
C VAL A 4 2.80 -8.19 16.24
N THR A 5 3.28 -8.09 15.01
CA THR A 5 4.63 -8.52 14.66
C THR A 5 5.65 -7.48 15.12
N ARG A 6 6.86 -7.90 15.53
CA ARG A 6 7.94 -6.96 15.90
C ARG A 6 8.26 -5.96 14.79
N THR A 7 8.08 -6.37 13.52
CA THR A 7 8.25 -5.52 12.35
C THR A 7 7.21 -4.41 12.28
N GLU A 8 5.94 -4.70 12.58
CA GLU A 8 4.87 -3.69 12.65
C GLU A 8 5.11 -2.69 13.79
N VAL A 9 5.57 -3.15 14.96
CA VAL A 9 5.93 -2.23 16.06
C VAL A 9 7.04 -1.29 15.63
N ARG A 10 8.10 -1.81 14.98
CA ARG A 10 9.19 -0.98 14.47
C ARG A 10 8.70 0.03 13.43
N GLN A 11 7.77 -0.36 12.57
CA GLN A 11 7.15 0.56 11.61
C GLN A 11 6.36 1.65 12.32
N LEU A 12 5.60 1.33 13.38
CA LEU A 12 4.85 2.32 14.16
C LEU A 12 5.72 3.35 14.88
N LEU A 13 6.98 3.00 15.20
CA LEU A 13 7.95 3.95 15.76
C LEU A 13 8.46 4.99 14.75
N HIS A 14 8.11 4.86 13.46
CA HIS A 14 8.49 5.85 12.47
C HIS A 14 7.88 7.22 12.82
N PRO A 15 8.63 8.34 12.68
CA PRO A 15 8.17 9.67 13.08
C PRO A 15 6.79 10.04 12.53
N HIS A 16 6.52 9.66 11.27
CA HIS A 16 5.22 9.84 10.63
C HIS A 16 4.05 9.30 11.48
N TYR A 17 4.12 8.04 11.91
CA TYR A 17 3.01 7.40 12.62
C TYR A 17 2.88 7.94 14.06
N LEU A 18 4.01 8.26 14.70
CA LEU A 18 4.02 8.89 16.02
C LEU A 18 3.36 10.28 15.99
N VAL A 19 3.73 11.13 15.04
CA VAL A 19 3.12 12.46 14.88
C VAL A 19 1.63 12.34 14.54
N ASN A 20 1.24 11.38 13.69
CA ASN A 20 -0.17 11.13 13.42
C ASN A 20 -0.97 10.73 14.65
N LEU A 21 -0.39 9.90 15.52
CA LEU A 21 -1.00 9.48 16.77
C LEU A 21 -1.17 10.67 17.73
N VAL A 22 -0.15 11.52 17.83
CA VAL A 22 -0.19 12.76 18.63
C VAL A 22 -1.26 13.72 18.11
N LEU A 23 -1.34 13.95 16.79
CA LEU A 23 -2.37 14.80 16.19
C LEU A 23 -3.78 14.19 16.35
N ALA A 24 -3.91 12.87 16.32
CA ALA A 24 -5.19 12.21 16.56
C ALA A 24 -5.64 12.34 18.02
N SER A 25 -4.72 12.27 18.99
CA SER A 25 -5.05 12.40 20.42
C SER A 25 -5.10 13.85 20.91
N CYS A 26 -4.59 14.83 20.14
CA CYS A 26 -4.38 16.19 20.62
C CYS A 26 -5.67 16.86 21.10
N TYR A 27 -6.80 16.67 20.43
CA TYR A 27 -8.05 17.32 20.83
C TYR A 27 -8.50 16.85 22.22
N LEU A 28 -8.54 15.53 22.42
CA LEU A 28 -8.90 14.94 23.70
C LEU A 28 -7.92 15.36 24.80
N LEU A 29 -6.61 15.37 24.50
CA LEU A 29 -5.61 15.80 25.47
C LEU A 29 -5.80 17.28 25.86
N LEU A 30 -6.00 18.17 24.90
CA LEU A 30 -6.17 19.60 25.17
C LEU A 30 -7.50 19.90 25.89
N ARG A 31 -8.56 19.11 25.63
CA ARG A 31 -9.89 19.30 26.23
C ARG A 31 -10.03 18.68 27.63
N LEU A 32 -9.42 17.51 27.88
CA LEU A 32 -9.57 16.80 29.16
C LEU A 32 -8.48 17.14 30.20
N VAL A 33 -7.31 17.63 29.78
CA VAL A 33 -6.16 17.82 30.70
C VAL A 33 -6.15 19.27 31.23
N PRO A 34 -6.29 19.48 32.56
CA PRO A 34 -6.52 20.80 33.17
C PRO A 34 -5.56 21.94 32.77
N PRO A 35 -4.21 21.77 32.74
CA PRO A 35 -3.32 22.86 32.38
C PRO A 35 -3.50 23.37 30.95
N PHE A 36 -3.93 22.51 30.02
CA PHE A 36 -4.17 22.89 28.62
C PHE A 36 -5.58 23.39 28.42
N CYS A 37 -6.55 22.71 29.02
CA CYS A 37 -7.96 23.04 28.93
C CYS A 37 -8.25 24.45 29.46
N THR A 38 -7.72 24.80 30.62
CA THR A 38 -7.96 26.12 31.25
C THR A 38 -7.37 27.28 30.46
N VAL A 39 -6.29 27.05 29.69
CA VAL A 39 -5.63 28.07 28.88
C VAL A 39 -6.31 28.23 27.51
N LEU A 40 -6.66 27.13 26.86
CA LEU A 40 -7.22 27.13 25.50
C LEU A 40 -8.74 27.28 25.46
N PHE A 41 -9.44 26.84 26.51
CA PHE A 41 -10.90 26.84 26.61
C PHE A 41 -11.36 27.49 27.93
N PRO A 42 -11.10 28.79 28.13
CA PRO A 42 -11.29 29.46 29.42
C PRO A 42 -12.75 29.53 29.90
N THR A 43 -13.72 29.34 29.01
CA THR A 43 -15.17 29.39 29.32
C THR A 43 -15.81 28.01 29.49
N GLY A 44 -15.07 26.92 29.30
CA GLY A 44 -15.61 25.56 29.37
C GLY A 44 -15.01 24.76 30.52
N ASP A 45 -15.80 23.85 31.10
CA ASP A 45 -15.28 22.84 32.00
C ASP A 45 -14.36 21.87 31.24
N CYS A 46 -13.39 21.27 31.91
CA CYS A 46 -12.48 20.27 31.33
C CYS A 46 -13.16 18.90 31.17
N GLN A 47 -14.32 18.93 30.54
CA GLN A 47 -15.18 17.80 30.24
C GLN A 47 -15.68 17.90 28.80
N LEU A 48 -16.13 16.76 28.27
CA LEU A 48 -16.68 16.70 26.93
C LEU A 48 -18.16 17.12 26.96
N ASP A 49 -18.50 18.10 26.15
CA ASP A 49 -19.87 18.52 25.92
C ASP A 49 -20.63 17.45 25.13
N PHE A 50 -21.97 17.53 25.16
CA PHE A 50 -22.83 16.60 24.45
C PHE A 50 -22.51 16.52 22.95
N ARG A 51 -22.28 17.68 22.30
CA ARG A 51 -21.92 17.76 20.87
C ARG A 51 -20.56 17.13 20.58
N GLU A 52 -19.58 17.31 21.46
CA GLU A 52 -18.25 16.70 21.30
C GLU A 52 -18.35 15.18 21.40
N THR A 53 -19.11 14.71 22.38
CA THR A 53 -19.37 13.28 22.60
C THR A 53 -20.11 12.66 21.41
N GLU A 54 -21.08 13.37 20.84
CA GLU A 54 -21.79 12.93 19.63
C GLU A 54 -20.83 12.77 18.44
N VAL A 55 -19.98 13.75 18.17
CA VAL A 55 -18.97 13.66 17.08
C VAL A 55 -17.99 12.51 17.30
N LEU A 56 -17.50 12.33 18.52
CA LEU A 56 -16.55 11.26 18.86
C LEU A 56 -17.20 9.87 18.79
N THR A 57 -18.47 9.73 19.17
CA THR A 57 -19.21 8.47 19.04
C THR A 57 -19.50 8.14 17.58
N PHE A 58 -19.88 9.12 16.75
CA PHE A 58 -19.99 8.92 15.31
C PHE A 58 -18.67 8.50 14.67
N LEU A 59 -17.56 9.13 15.05
CA LEU A 59 -16.22 8.74 14.63
C LEU A 59 -15.92 7.29 15.00
N ALA A 60 -16.19 6.89 16.24
CA ALA A 60 -15.97 5.52 16.70
C ALA A 60 -16.77 4.51 15.86
N VAL A 61 -18.03 4.80 15.54
CA VAL A 61 -18.87 3.96 14.68
C VAL A 61 -18.31 3.87 13.26
N ILE A 62 -17.87 5.00 12.67
CA ILE A 62 -17.28 5.02 11.33
C ILE A 62 -16.01 4.17 11.28
N VAL A 63 -15.12 4.31 12.26
CA VAL A 63 -13.90 3.51 12.38
C VAL A 63 -14.27 2.03 12.54
N LEU A 64 -15.21 1.67 13.41
CA LEU A 64 -15.66 0.28 13.58
C LEU A 64 -16.28 -0.32 12.31
N PHE A 65 -17.10 0.43 11.58
CA PHE A 65 -17.74 -0.08 10.37
C PHE A 65 -16.74 -0.24 9.22
N ARG A 66 -15.84 0.73 9.05
CA ARG A 66 -14.75 0.63 8.07
C ARG A 66 -13.84 -0.55 8.39
N THR A 67 -13.53 -0.77 9.65
CA THR A 67 -12.63 -1.84 10.09
C THR A 67 -13.26 -3.22 9.92
N ARG A 68 -14.58 -3.35 10.16
CA ARG A 68 -15.33 -4.59 9.85
C ARG A 68 -15.33 -4.92 8.36
N LYS A 69 -15.40 -3.91 7.48
CA LYS A 69 -15.36 -4.11 6.02
C LYS A 69 -13.97 -4.50 5.50
N LEU A 70 -12.89 -4.15 6.22
CA LEU A 70 -11.54 -4.39 5.72
C LEU A 70 -11.05 -5.82 5.91
N GLY A 71 -11.48 -6.55 6.96
CA GLY A 71 -11.12 -7.97 7.20
C GLY A 71 -9.60 -8.20 7.41
N VAL A 72 -9.21 -8.94 8.46
CA VAL A 72 -7.81 -9.27 8.82
C VAL A 72 -6.80 -8.16 8.44
N ALA A 73 -7.04 -6.94 8.91
CA ALA A 73 -6.13 -5.83 8.63
C ALA A 73 -4.90 -5.92 9.56
N ARG A 74 -3.71 -5.75 8.96
CA ARG A 74 -2.46 -5.46 9.68
C ARG A 74 -2.64 -4.19 10.54
N LEU A 75 -1.92 -4.09 11.66
CA LEU A 75 -2.15 -3.03 12.65
C LEU A 75 -1.88 -1.61 12.10
N VAL A 76 -0.87 -1.49 11.22
CA VAL A 76 -0.41 -0.21 10.65
C VAL A 76 -1.48 0.47 9.78
N PRO A 77 -2.04 -0.16 8.72
CA PRO A 77 -3.08 0.47 7.90
C PRO A 77 -4.36 0.76 8.68
N TYR A 78 -4.68 -0.06 9.69
CA TYR A 78 -5.77 0.20 10.63
C TYR A 78 -5.55 1.52 11.36
N LEU A 79 -4.38 1.68 11.99
CA LEU A 79 -4.06 2.86 12.78
C LEU A 79 -3.97 4.12 11.92
N SER A 80 -3.39 4.02 10.72
CA SER A 80 -3.32 5.14 9.77
C SER A 80 -4.71 5.64 9.38
N THR A 81 -5.62 4.70 9.04
CA THR A 81 -7.01 5.02 8.69
C THR A 81 -7.76 5.65 9.87
N ALA A 82 -7.61 5.08 11.08
CA ALA A 82 -8.23 5.62 12.28
C ALA A 82 -7.72 7.04 12.57
N CYS A 83 -6.40 7.26 12.52
CA CYS A 83 -5.80 8.58 12.73
C CYS A 83 -6.29 9.60 11.68
N MET A 84 -6.45 9.21 10.41
CA MET A 84 -6.97 10.09 9.36
C MET A 84 -8.39 10.57 9.71
N TYR A 85 -9.30 9.66 10.05
CA TYR A 85 -10.67 10.03 10.43
C TYR A 85 -10.70 10.87 11.72
N THR A 86 -9.88 10.51 12.72
CA THR A 86 -9.78 11.29 13.96
C THR A 86 -9.26 12.70 13.71
N LYS A 87 -8.28 12.89 12.81
CA LYS A 87 -7.81 14.23 12.46
C LYS A 87 -8.90 15.10 11.84
N VAL A 88 -9.73 14.51 10.97
CA VAL A 88 -10.88 15.23 10.38
C VAL A 88 -11.90 15.59 11.46
N ALA A 89 -12.19 14.68 12.39
CA ALA A 89 -13.07 14.98 13.53
C ALA A 89 -12.49 16.07 14.43
N ASN A 90 -11.21 15.99 14.79
CA ASN A 90 -10.50 17.00 15.58
C ASN A 90 -10.55 18.37 14.90
N LEU A 91 -10.40 18.42 13.58
CA LEU A 91 -10.53 19.65 12.81
C LEU A 91 -11.92 20.28 13.00
N LEU A 92 -12.99 19.49 12.82
CA LEU A 92 -14.37 19.96 13.04
C LEU A 92 -14.60 20.44 14.46
N LEU A 93 -14.06 19.72 15.45
CA LEU A 93 -14.19 20.05 16.86
C LEU A 93 -13.42 21.32 17.24
N PHE A 94 -12.22 21.54 16.71
CA PHE A 94 -11.50 22.80 16.90
C PHE A 94 -12.23 23.97 16.24
N PHE A 95 -12.76 23.80 15.02
CA PHE A 95 -13.58 24.82 14.36
C PHE A 95 -14.87 25.14 15.13
N TYR A 96 -15.45 24.15 15.80
CA TYR A 96 -16.63 24.33 16.64
C TYR A 96 -16.34 25.23 17.86
N TRP A 97 -15.19 25.07 18.50
CA TRP A 97 -14.79 25.88 19.65
C TRP A 97 -14.28 27.26 19.28
N ASP A 98 -13.24 27.32 18.44
CA ASP A 98 -12.67 28.56 17.95
C ASP A 98 -12.13 28.34 16.52
N PRO A 99 -12.68 29.01 15.50
CA PRO A 99 -12.17 28.94 14.13
C PRO A 99 -10.66 29.17 14.01
N ARG A 100 -10.06 29.97 14.89
CA ARG A 100 -8.60 30.23 14.90
C ARG A 100 -7.80 28.98 15.23
N LEU A 101 -8.25 28.21 16.22
CA LEU A 101 -7.64 26.93 16.58
C LEU A 101 -7.83 25.89 15.47
N GLY A 102 -8.99 25.91 14.81
CA GLY A 102 -9.27 25.08 13.64
C GLY A 102 -8.28 25.35 12.48
N VAL A 103 -8.05 26.62 12.16
CA VAL A 103 -7.08 27.02 11.11
C VAL A 103 -5.64 26.64 11.50
N LEU A 104 -5.25 26.86 12.76
CA LEU A 104 -3.93 26.47 13.25
C LEU A 104 -3.73 24.95 13.14
N TYR A 105 -4.70 24.15 13.58
CA TYR A 105 -4.64 22.71 13.49
C TYR A 105 -4.62 22.21 12.04
N ALA A 106 -5.38 22.84 11.14
CA ALA A 106 -5.33 22.56 9.70
C ALA A 106 -3.93 22.82 9.13
N ALA A 107 -3.31 23.95 9.49
CA ALA A 107 -1.97 24.31 9.05
C ALA A 107 -0.92 23.29 9.55
N VAL A 108 -1.02 22.84 10.81
CA VAL A 108 -0.15 21.79 11.36
C VAL A 108 -0.34 20.46 10.63
N CYS A 109 -1.58 20.06 10.34
CA CYS A 109 -1.87 18.85 9.57
C CYS A 109 -1.29 18.93 8.14
N LEU A 110 -1.40 20.09 7.48
CA LEU A 110 -0.83 20.32 6.16
C LEU A 110 0.70 20.28 6.21
N LEU A 111 1.31 20.92 7.20
CA LEU A 111 2.76 20.89 7.40
C LEU A 111 3.26 19.45 7.63
N GLN A 112 2.56 18.68 8.46
CA GLN A 112 2.89 17.26 8.67
C GLN A 112 2.82 16.46 7.37
N LEU A 113 1.80 16.68 6.53
CA LEU A 113 1.68 16.01 5.23
C LEU A 113 2.87 16.30 4.31
N LEU A 114 3.37 17.55 4.31
CA LEU A 114 4.49 17.99 3.48
C LEU A 114 5.86 17.53 4.01
N VAL A 115 6.07 17.61 5.33
CA VAL A 115 7.36 17.29 5.98
C VAL A 115 7.53 15.79 6.22
N LEU A 116 6.44 15.10 6.55
CA LEU A 116 6.43 13.67 6.88
C LEU A 116 5.41 12.94 5.98
N PRO A 117 5.74 12.67 4.71
CA PRO A 117 4.92 11.83 3.85
C PRO A 117 4.87 10.39 4.37
N GLU A 118 3.87 9.61 3.94
CA GLU A 118 3.74 8.20 4.33
C GLU A 118 4.99 7.43 3.87
N PRO A 119 5.67 6.69 4.77
CA PRO A 119 6.88 5.98 4.40
C PRO A 119 6.58 4.94 3.32
N SER A 120 7.11 5.17 2.13
CA SER A 120 7.11 4.18 1.04
C SER A 120 8.25 3.18 1.25
N TYR A 121 8.17 2.02 0.60
CA TYR A 121 9.25 1.04 0.68
C TYR A 121 10.56 1.62 0.11
N ASP A 122 11.58 1.72 0.95
CA ASP A 122 12.89 2.33 0.63
C ASP A 122 14.02 1.27 0.57
N GLY A 123 13.64 -0.01 0.42
CA GLY A 123 14.60 -1.11 0.30
C GLY A 123 15.09 -1.34 -1.13
N PRO A 124 16.03 -2.27 -1.34
CA PRO A 124 16.51 -2.61 -2.68
C PRO A 124 15.35 -3.15 -3.54
N ASP A 125 14.96 -2.39 -4.56
CA ASP A 125 13.94 -2.80 -5.52
C ASP A 125 14.63 -3.54 -6.68
N HIS A 126 14.60 -4.88 -6.65
CA HIS A 126 15.08 -5.71 -7.76
C HIS A 126 14.03 -5.85 -8.89
N VAL A 127 13.17 -4.85 -9.04
CA VAL A 127 12.09 -4.82 -10.03
C VAL A 127 12.55 -4.08 -11.29
N VAL A 128 12.42 -4.73 -12.42
CA VAL A 128 12.68 -4.14 -13.74
C VAL A 128 11.43 -3.41 -14.23
N TYR A 129 11.57 -2.15 -14.61
CA TYR A 129 10.48 -1.37 -15.18
C TYR A 129 10.49 -1.56 -16.70
N PHE A 130 9.40 -2.12 -17.22
CA PHE A 130 9.26 -2.37 -18.65
C PHE A 130 8.68 -1.16 -19.38
N HIS A 131 9.20 -0.94 -20.59
CA HIS A 131 8.70 0.00 -21.60
C HIS A 131 8.12 -0.75 -22.81
N ALA A 132 7.43 -0.03 -23.70
CA ALA A 132 6.58 -0.51 -24.80
C ALA A 132 6.95 -1.88 -25.41
N SER A 133 8.19 -2.07 -25.88
CA SER A 133 8.61 -3.32 -26.55
C SER A 133 9.50 -4.22 -25.67
N THR A 134 10.09 -3.67 -24.61
CA THR A 134 11.11 -4.36 -23.81
C THR A 134 10.60 -5.61 -23.12
N LEU A 135 9.29 -5.67 -22.76
CA LEU A 135 8.73 -6.85 -22.12
C LEU A 135 8.78 -8.06 -23.06
N ARG A 136 8.31 -7.88 -24.30
CA ARG A 136 8.29 -8.97 -25.29
C ARG A 136 9.71 -9.39 -25.66
N GLU A 137 10.58 -8.42 -25.90
CA GLU A 137 11.99 -8.66 -26.20
C GLU A 137 12.66 -9.47 -25.07
N GLU A 138 12.49 -9.10 -23.81
CA GLU A 138 13.08 -9.83 -22.67
C GLU A 138 12.46 -11.22 -22.46
N LEU A 139 11.15 -11.39 -22.71
CA LEU A 139 10.49 -12.69 -22.66
C LEU A 139 10.96 -13.64 -23.77
N GLU A 140 11.30 -13.11 -24.95
CA GLU A 140 11.80 -13.89 -26.08
C GLU A 140 13.31 -14.15 -25.99
N ARG A 141 14.07 -13.19 -25.45
CA ARG A 141 15.53 -13.22 -25.32
C ARG A 141 16.03 -14.39 -24.50
N ASP A 142 15.45 -14.63 -23.34
CA ASP A 142 15.79 -15.80 -22.51
C ASP A 142 14.56 -16.46 -21.91
N ARG A 143 14.01 -17.43 -22.65
CA ARG A 143 12.86 -18.24 -22.21
C ARG A 143 13.13 -19.07 -20.96
N ARG A 144 14.39 -19.19 -20.51
CA ARG A 144 14.71 -19.90 -19.26
C ARG A 144 14.43 -19.04 -18.03
N VAL A 145 14.35 -17.72 -18.19
CA VAL A 145 14.03 -16.80 -17.11
C VAL A 145 12.52 -16.77 -16.89
N CYS A 146 12.11 -17.02 -15.65
CA CYS A 146 10.74 -16.82 -15.19
C CYS A 146 10.56 -15.36 -14.79
N TRP A 147 9.49 -14.72 -15.26
CA TRP A 147 9.19 -13.32 -14.96
C TRP A 147 7.86 -13.20 -14.23
N LEU A 148 7.87 -12.58 -13.05
CA LEU A 148 6.65 -12.14 -12.39
C LEU A 148 6.44 -10.66 -12.69
N VAL A 149 5.41 -10.32 -13.47
CA VAL A 149 5.18 -8.95 -13.94
C VAL A 149 3.89 -8.38 -13.37
N ALA A 150 3.99 -7.23 -12.71
CA ALA A 150 2.86 -6.48 -12.21
C ALA A 150 2.44 -5.36 -13.19
N PHE A 151 1.24 -5.48 -13.72
CA PHE A 151 0.56 -4.48 -14.54
C PHE A 151 -0.18 -3.52 -13.60
N TYR A 152 0.23 -2.25 -13.62
CA TYR A 152 -0.22 -1.25 -12.65
C TYR A 152 -0.58 0.08 -13.31
N ALA A 153 -1.32 0.90 -12.57
CA ALA A 153 -1.60 2.29 -12.92
C ALA A 153 -1.37 3.18 -11.70
N VAL A 154 -0.77 4.36 -11.91
CA VAL A 154 -0.36 5.28 -10.82
C VAL A 154 -1.56 5.83 -10.05
N TRP A 155 -2.69 6.03 -10.72
CA TRP A 155 -3.92 6.56 -10.11
C TRP A 155 -4.70 5.51 -9.30
N SER A 156 -4.35 4.23 -9.39
CA SER A 156 -5.11 3.15 -8.74
C SER A 156 -4.63 2.95 -7.29
N PRO A 157 -5.50 3.17 -6.27
CA PRO A 157 -5.11 2.98 -4.87
C PRO A 157 -4.68 1.54 -4.56
N ALA A 158 -5.27 0.56 -5.24
CA ALA A 158 -4.89 -0.84 -5.08
C ALA A 158 -3.47 -1.11 -5.60
N CYS A 159 -3.03 -0.41 -6.64
CA CYS A 159 -1.67 -0.50 -7.17
C CYS A 159 -0.64 0.16 -6.23
N VAL A 160 -0.99 1.32 -5.65
CA VAL A 160 -0.16 2.00 -4.64
C VAL A 160 0.08 1.08 -3.45
N ASN A 161 -0.96 0.39 -2.98
CA ASN A 161 -0.84 -0.57 -1.87
C ASN A 161 -0.04 -1.83 -2.23
N LEU A 162 -0.07 -2.28 -3.50
CA LEU A 162 0.72 -3.43 -3.98
C LEU A 162 2.20 -3.10 -4.09
N ALA A 163 2.57 -1.87 -4.48
CA ALA A 163 3.94 -1.48 -4.77
C ALA A 163 4.98 -1.89 -3.70
N PRO A 164 4.77 -1.62 -2.39
CA PRO A 164 5.72 -2.02 -1.35
C PRO A 164 5.77 -3.55 -1.14
N VAL A 165 4.62 -4.23 -1.26
CA VAL A 165 4.56 -5.70 -1.13
C VAL A 165 5.33 -6.37 -2.27
N PHE A 166 5.14 -5.87 -3.49
CA PHE A 166 5.81 -6.41 -4.67
C PHE A 166 7.33 -6.18 -4.64
N ALA A 167 7.78 -5.01 -4.16
CA ALA A 167 9.20 -4.72 -3.99
C ALA A 167 9.85 -5.62 -2.93
N GLN A 168 9.18 -5.88 -1.80
CA GLN A 168 9.65 -6.84 -0.78
C GLN A 168 9.77 -8.27 -1.34
N LEU A 169 8.80 -8.71 -2.13
CA LEU A 169 8.84 -10.00 -2.80
C LEU A 169 10.01 -10.08 -3.79
N ALA A 170 10.21 -9.04 -4.60
CA ALA A 170 11.35 -8.95 -5.51
C ALA A 170 12.68 -9.03 -4.75
N ALA A 171 12.83 -8.28 -3.66
CA ALA A 171 14.03 -8.32 -2.83
C ALA A 171 14.33 -9.73 -2.28
N LYS A 172 13.29 -10.52 -1.96
CA LYS A 172 13.41 -11.84 -1.34
C LYS A 172 13.62 -12.98 -2.34
N TYR A 173 12.99 -12.91 -3.52
CA TYR A 173 12.91 -14.03 -4.46
C TYR A 173 13.67 -13.81 -5.77
N THR A 174 14.27 -12.64 -6.00
CA THR A 174 15.01 -12.40 -7.25
C THR A 174 16.23 -13.31 -7.36
N LEU A 175 16.35 -13.94 -8.52
CA LEU A 175 17.49 -14.74 -8.98
C LEU A 175 17.80 -14.36 -10.44
N ASP A 176 18.92 -14.83 -10.98
CA ASP A 176 19.26 -14.61 -12.40
C ASP A 176 18.19 -15.18 -13.35
N ASN A 177 17.47 -16.23 -12.93
CA ASN A 177 16.43 -16.95 -13.66
C ASN A 177 15.01 -16.78 -13.10
N LEU A 178 14.83 -15.97 -12.04
CA LEU A 178 13.52 -15.56 -11.53
C LEU A 178 13.55 -14.05 -11.28
N ARG A 179 12.88 -13.29 -12.13
CA ARG A 179 12.93 -11.84 -12.11
C ARG A 179 11.55 -11.22 -11.93
N PHE A 180 11.54 -10.02 -11.38
CA PHE A 180 10.33 -9.27 -11.09
C PHE A 180 10.29 -8.04 -11.99
N GLY A 181 9.10 -7.70 -12.49
CA GLY A 181 8.93 -6.53 -13.33
C GLY A 181 7.63 -5.78 -13.10
N LYS A 182 7.61 -4.53 -13.51
CA LYS A 182 6.44 -3.65 -13.46
C LYS A 182 6.20 -3.02 -14.83
N LEU A 183 4.94 -2.97 -15.24
CA LEU A 183 4.51 -2.30 -16.47
C LEU A 183 3.38 -1.32 -16.15
N ASP A 184 3.57 -0.06 -16.54
CA ASP A 184 2.54 0.97 -16.45
C ASP A 184 1.56 0.87 -17.62
N VAL A 185 0.35 0.38 -17.35
CA VAL A 185 -0.68 0.21 -18.38
C VAL A 185 -1.28 1.52 -18.86
N THR A 186 -1.08 2.61 -18.11
CA THR A 186 -1.58 3.94 -18.53
C THR A 186 -0.73 4.53 -19.65
N ARG A 187 0.56 4.19 -19.66
CA ARG A 187 1.50 4.59 -20.72
C ARG A 187 1.46 3.67 -21.92
N TYR A 188 1.15 2.39 -21.70
CA TYR A 188 1.17 1.35 -22.73
C TYR A 188 -0.16 0.57 -22.79
N PRO A 189 -1.25 1.21 -23.22
CA PRO A 189 -2.56 0.56 -23.26
C PRO A 189 -2.62 -0.61 -24.24
N ASP A 190 -1.90 -0.55 -25.36
CA ASP A 190 -1.89 -1.63 -26.37
C ASP A 190 -1.35 -2.94 -25.79
N LEU A 191 -0.29 -2.87 -24.98
CA LEU A 191 0.29 -4.03 -24.30
C LEU A 191 -0.66 -4.57 -23.21
N ALA A 192 -1.43 -3.70 -22.56
CA ALA A 192 -2.48 -4.13 -21.63
C ALA A 192 -3.61 -4.88 -22.36
N HIS A 193 -4.02 -4.40 -23.54
CA HIS A 193 -5.02 -5.05 -24.38
C HIS A 193 -4.59 -6.45 -24.84
N GLU A 194 -3.31 -6.62 -25.19
CA GLU A 194 -2.73 -7.93 -25.55
C GLU A 194 -2.91 -8.98 -24.46
N TYR A 195 -2.75 -8.60 -23.19
CA TYR A 195 -2.96 -9.48 -22.04
C TYR A 195 -4.39 -9.46 -21.48
N HIS A 196 -5.33 -8.87 -22.22
CA HIS A 196 -6.73 -8.71 -21.83
C HIS A 196 -6.89 -8.02 -20.46
N ILE A 197 -6.16 -6.93 -20.26
CA ILE A 197 -6.21 -6.08 -19.08
C ILE A 197 -6.84 -4.74 -19.47
N SER A 198 -8.02 -4.47 -18.92
CA SER A 198 -8.73 -3.21 -19.07
C SER A 198 -8.08 -2.12 -18.21
N THR A 199 -7.76 -1.01 -18.86
CA THR A 199 -7.19 0.20 -18.25
C THR A 199 -8.24 1.17 -17.70
N ALA A 200 -9.54 0.84 -17.83
CA ALA A 200 -10.61 1.72 -17.38
C ALA A 200 -10.61 1.88 -15.85
N ALA A 201 -10.85 3.10 -15.36
CA ALA A 201 -10.86 3.40 -13.91
C ALA A 201 -11.94 2.62 -13.13
N MET A 202 -13.04 2.27 -13.79
CA MET A 202 -14.13 1.47 -13.20
C MET A 202 -13.85 -0.05 -13.24
N SER A 203 -12.81 -0.47 -13.96
CA SER A 203 -12.39 -1.87 -14.01
C SER A 203 -11.74 -2.27 -12.68
N ARG A 204 -12.07 -3.47 -12.20
CA ARG A 204 -11.42 -4.07 -11.03
C ARG A 204 -10.18 -4.90 -11.39
N GLN A 205 -9.73 -4.83 -12.64
CA GLN A 205 -8.62 -5.64 -13.15
C GLN A 205 -7.24 -5.11 -12.76
N LEU A 206 -7.14 -3.91 -12.20
CA LEU A 206 -5.85 -3.37 -11.72
C LEU A 206 -5.76 -3.45 -10.19
N PRO A 207 -4.61 -3.88 -9.63
CA PRO A 207 -3.45 -4.43 -10.34
C PRO A 207 -3.72 -5.83 -10.90
N THR A 208 -2.99 -6.22 -11.94
CA THR A 208 -2.90 -7.61 -12.41
C THR A 208 -1.45 -8.07 -12.34
N ILE A 209 -1.20 -9.24 -11.78
CA ILE A 209 0.11 -9.89 -11.77
C ILE A 209 0.04 -11.12 -12.67
N ILE A 210 1.01 -11.25 -13.57
CA ILE A 210 1.13 -12.41 -14.46
C ILE A 210 2.52 -13.03 -14.27
N LEU A 211 2.54 -14.35 -14.07
CA LEU A 211 3.75 -15.16 -14.11
C LEU A 211 3.97 -15.64 -15.53
N PHE A 212 5.12 -15.32 -16.10
CA PHE A 212 5.59 -15.83 -17.37
C PHE A 212 6.63 -16.91 -17.15
N ARG A 213 6.42 -18.07 -17.80
CA ARG A 213 7.39 -19.17 -17.87
C ARG A 213 7.59 -19.51 -19.34
N GLN A 214 8.83 -19.71 -19.77
CA GLN A 214 9.13 -20.07 -21.17
C GLN A 214 8.58 -19.06 -22.19
N GLY A 215 8.53 -17.78 -21.82
CA GLY A 215 7.99 -16.69 -22.64
C GLY A 215 6.46 -16.68 -22.77
N LYS A 216 5.73 -17.52 -22.02
CA LYS A 216 4.26 -17.60 -22.05
C LYS A 216 3.63 -17.33 -20.68
N PRO A 217 2.42 -16.74 -20.62
CA PRO A 217 1.70 -16.55 -19.37
C PRO A 217 1.29 -17.91 -18.79
N ALA A 218 1.78 -18.24 -17.60
CA ALA A 218 1.51 -19.49 -16.90
C ALA A 218 0.40 -19.33 -15.84
N ALA A 219 0.36 -18.19 -15.16
CA ALA A 219 -0.67 -17.88 -14.16
C ALA A 219 -0.94 -16.38 -14.13
N ARG A 220 -2.19 -16.00 -13.84
CA ARG A 220 -2.61 -14.60 -13.66
C ARG A 220 -3.42 -14.41 -12.38
N ARG A 221 -3.23 -13.27 -11.71
CA ARG A 221 -4.11 -12.81 -10.62
C ARG A 221 -4.46 -11.33 -10.81
N PRO A 222 -5.74 -10.95 -10.72
CA PRO A 222 -6.89 -11.80 -10.41
C PRO A 222 -7.27 -12.70 -11.59
N ASP A 223 -7.92 -13.82 -11.27
CA ASP A 223 -8.29 -14.82 -12.26
C ASP A 223 -9.50 -14.38 -13.10
N LEU A 224 -9.57 -14.88 -14.33
CA LEU A 224 -10.72 -14.68 -15.21
C LEU A 224 -11.56 -15.97 -15.20
N GLU A 225 -12.54 -16.03 -14.31
CA GLU A 225 -13.56 -17.08 -14.33
C GLU A 225 -14.63 -16.71 -15.37
N GLY A 226 -14.34 -17.00 -16.64
CA GLY A 226 -15.16 -16.58 -17.77
C GLY A 226 -15.16 -15.06 -17.93
N SER A 227 -16.34 -14.42 -17.81
CA SER A 227 -16.49 -12.96 -17.89
C SER A 227 -16.40 -12.24 -16.53
N LYS A 228 -16.26 -12.98 -15.41
CA LYS A 228 -16.19 -12.42 -14.06
C LYS A 228 -14.76 -12.49 -13.52
N LEU A 229 -14.33 -11.37 -12.96
CA LEU A 229 -13.03 -11.27 -12.29
C LEU A 229 -13.15 -11.80 -10.85
N ALA A 230 -12.36 -12.82 -10.52
CA ALA A 230 -12.28 -13.32 -9.15
C ALA A 230 -11.68 -12.25 -8.23
N ARG A 231 -12.23 -12.07 -7.03
CA ARG A 231 -11.66 -11.12 -6.06
C ARG A 231 -10.36 -11.69 -5.51
N PHE A 232 -9.29 -10.92 -5.60
CA PHE A 232 -7.97 -11.30 -5.08
C PHE A 232 -7.42 -10.21 -4.17
N ALA A 233 -7.00 -10.59 -2.97
CA ALA A 233 -6.36 -9.68 -2.02
C ALA A 233 -4.84 -9.79 -2.18
N PHE A 234 -4.19 -8.69 -2.59
CA PHE A 234 -2.77 -8.62 -2.89
C PHE A 234 -1.91 -8.47 -1.61
N THR A 235 -1.91 -9.49 -0.77
CA THR A 235 -0.98 -9.62 0.37
C THR A 235 0.22 -10.47 -0.01
N GLU A 236 1.33 -10.33 0.71
CA GLU A 236 2.54 -11.15 0.48
C GLU A 236 2.21 -12.66 0.51
N GLU A 237 1.50 -13.10 1.54
CA GLU A 237 1.10 -14.50 1.74
C GLU A 237 0.26 -15.02 0.57
N ASN A 238 -0.73 -14.24 0.13
CA ASN A 238 -1.60 -14.65 -0.97
C ASN A 238 -0.85 -14.69 -2.30
N ILE A 239 0.07 -13.76 -2.56
CA ILE A 239 0.88 -13.76 -3.79
C ILE A 239 1.83 -14.96 -3.78
N VAL A 240 2.52 -15.21 -2.67
CA VAL A 240 3.43 -16.36 -2.51
C VAL A 240 2.69 -17.67 -2.73
N ALA A 241 1.50 -17.82 -2.14
CA ALA A 241 0.68 -19.02 -2.30
C ALA A 241 0.10 -19.15 -3.72
N ALA A 242 -0.42 -18.06 -4.29
CA ALA A 242 -1.12 -18.10 -5.58
C ALA A 242 -0.20 -18.37 -6.77
N PHE A 243 1.07 -17.96 -6.69
CA PHE A 243 2.09 -18.19 -7.72
C PHE A 243 3.10 -19.27 -7.32
N ASP A 244 2.90 -19.92 -6.18
CA ASP A 244 3.79 -20.94 -5.62
C ASP A 244 5.27 -20.51 -5.60
N LEU A 245 5.51 -19.27 -5.15
CA LEU A 245 6.82 -18.62 -5.28
C LEU A 245 7.93 -19.36 -4.52
N ASN A 246 7.59 -20.03 -3.42
CA ASN A 246 8.57 -20.81 -2.65
C ASN A 246 9.12 -21.98 -3.47
N ASN A 247 8.25 -22.77 -4.12
CA ASN A 247 8.66 -23.89 -4.94
C ASN A 247 9.37 -23.41 -6.21
N LEU A 248 8.83 -22.37 -6.86
CA LEU A 248 9.45 -21.77 -8.04
C LEU A 248 10.87 -21.27 -7.75
N TYR A 249 11.08 -20.64 -6.60
CA TYR A 249 12.40 -20.18 -6.16
C TYR A 249 13.37 -21.33 -5.92
N GLN A 250 12.93 -22.42 -5.30
CA GLN A 250 13.78 -23.61 -5.12
C GLN A 250 14.12 -24.27 -6.46
N GLU A 251 13.15 -24.40 -7.37
CA GLU A 251 13.38 -24.93 -8.73
C GLU A 251 14.42 -24.08 -9.47
N CYS A 252 14.28 -22.76 -9.41
CA CYS A 252 15.22 -21.82 -10.02
C CYS A 252 16.62 -21.91 -9.38
N LYS A 253 16.70 -22.08 -8.06
CA LYS A 253 17.97 -22.22 -7.34
C LYS A 253 18.70 -23.53 -7.67
N GLN A 254 17.96 -24.60 -7.93
CA GLN A 254 18.52 -25.89 -8.35
C GLN A 254 19.00 -25.89 -9.81
N ASN A 255 18.40 -25.05 -10.66
CA ASN A 255 18.72 -24.95 -12.09
C ASN A 255 19.25 -23.55 -12.49
N PRO A 256 20.43 -23.12 -12.00
CA PRO A 256 20.95 -21.80 -12.29
C PRO A 256 21.33 -21.65 -13.78
N ILE A 257 20.98 -20.50 -14.36
CA ILE A 257 21.44 -20.16 -15.72
C ILE A 257 22.93 -19.82 -15.64
N ARG A 258 23.80 -20.67 -16.23
CA ARG A 258 25.21 -20.31 -16.43
C ARG A 258 25.29 -19.10 -17.35
N LYS A 259 25.82 -17.98 -16.87
CA LYS A 259 26.15 -16.82 -17.71
C LYS A 259 27.15 -17.28 -18.79
N LYS A 260 26.83 -17.06 -20.07
CA LYS A 260 27.82 -17.21 -21.14
C LYS A 260 28.96 -16.23 -20.81
N ALA A 261 30.20 -16.72 -20.77
CA ALA A 261 31.37 -15.86 -20.70
C ALA A 261 31.30 -14.82 -21.82
N PRO A 262 31.69 -13.55 -21.58
CA PRO A 262 31.71 -12.56 -22.65
C PRO A 262 32.58 -13.10 -23.80
N ALA A 263 32.01 -13.11 -25.01
CA ALA A 263 32.78 -13.41 -26.20
C ALA A 263 33.95 -12.42 -26.25
N LYS A 264 35.17 -12.93 -26.32
CA LYS A 264 36.34 -12.09 -26.61
C LYS A 264 36.07 -11.44 -27.97
N GLU A 265 36.06 -10.11 -28.00
CA GLU A 265 36.21 -9.35 -29.23
C GLU A 265 37.63 -9.65 -29.74
N ASP A 266 37.70 -10.35 -30.87
CA ASP A 266 38.93 -10.55 -31.66
C ASP A 266 39.07 -9.41 -32.69
#